data_AF-K1THK1-F1
#
_entry.id   AF-K1THK1-F1
#
_cell.length_a   1.000
_cell.length_b   1.000
_cell.length_c   1.000
_cell.angle_alpha   90.00
_cell.angle_beta   90.00
_cell.angle_gamma   90.00
#
_symmetry.space_group_name_H-M   'P 1'
#
loop_
_entity.id
_entity.type
_entity.pdbx_description
1 polymer ?
#
loop_
_entity_poly.entity_id
_entity_poly.type
_entity_poly.pdbx_seq_one_letter_code
_entity_poly.pdbx_strand_id
1 'polypeptide(L)'
;MTLCDAYKPYVCPIEHKAPYVCNACEKSATCRYDKYLYNANCAHHEYLETLKSSREGIDMTKAELIELDELISPLIKKGQPIAHIYENHKEEIPCSMRTVYEYIDKCYLSARNIDMHRTVRYKKRTKHEETPKVSPRKKIGHRHNDFLKYIEDHPGIRIVQMDTVEGVKGGKLLQT
;
A
#
# COMPACT_ATOMS: atom_id res chain seq x y z
N MET A 1 11.20 36.28 32.84
CA MET A 1 12.41 36.00 33.63
C MET A 1 13.47 37.00 33.20
N THR A 2 13.73 38.02 34.03
CA THR A 2 14.78 39.01 33.77
C THR A 2 16.10 38.41 34.22
N LEU A 3 16.97 38.09 33.27
CA LEU A 3 18.35 37.71 33.54
C LEU A 3 19.05 38.89 34.26
N CYS A 4 19.88 38.60 35.24
CA CYS A 4 20.62 39.62 35.98
C CYS A 4 21.66 40.30 35.09
N ASP A 5 21.67 41.63 35.02
CA ASP A 5 22.58 42.42 34.18
C ASP A 5 24.07 42.22 34.54
N ALA A 6 24.35 41.77 35.76
CA ALA A 6 25.71 41.47 36.23
C ALA A 6 26.18 40.03 35.94
N TYR A 7 25.31 39.16 35.41
CA TYR A 7 25.69 37.78 35.11
C TYR A 7 26.65 37.73 33.91
N LYS A 8 27.86 37.23 34.15
CA LYS A 8 28.81 36.90 33.09
C LYS A 8 28.93 35.38 33.00
N PRO A 9 28.55 34.76 31.87
CA PRO A 9 28.69 33.32 31.71
C PRO A 9 30.17 32.93 31.79
N TYR A 10 30.45 31.85 32.49
CA TYR A 10 31.80 31.30 32.60
C TYR A 10 32.02 30.27 31.48
N VAL A 11 32.68 30.72 30.42
CA VAL A 11 32.74 30.01 29.14
C VAL A 11 34.02 29.18 29.02
N CYS A 12 33.95 28.01 28.37
CA CYS A 12 35.14 27.20 28.16
C CYS A 12 36.02 27.81 27.06
N PRO A 13 37.36 27.90 27.22
CA PRO A 13 38.25 28.39 26.15
C PRO A 13 38.18 27.55 24.85
N ILE A 14 37.73 26.30 24.93
CA ILE A 14 37.56 25.41 23.76
C ILE A 14 36.51 25.98 22.79
N GLU A 15 35.52 26.74 23.25
CA GLU A 15 34.51 27.36 22.38
C GLU A 15 35.10 28.40 21.42
N HIS A 16 36.27 28.95 21.73
CA HIS A 16 36.95 29.95 20.91
C HIS A 16 38.17 29.39 20.17
N LYS A 17 38.42 28.08 20.25
CA LYS A 17 39.58 27.44 19.61
C LYS A 17 39.19 26.14 18.92
N ALA A 18 39.53 26.04 17.64
CA ALA A 18 39.40 24.80 16.88
C ALA A 18 40.12 23.64 17.61
N PRO A 19 39.51 22.45 17.72
CA PRO A 19 38.35 21.96 16.96
C PRO A 19 36.97 22.23 17.58
N TYR A 20 36.84 23.10 18.59
CA TYR A 20 35.58 23.44 19.26
C TYR A 20 34.87 22.27 19.95
N VAL A 21 35.59 21.18 20.20
CA VAL A 21 35.04 19.95 20.78
C VAL A 21 35.90 19.45 21.93
N CYS A 22 35.26 18.84 22.92
CA CYS A 22 35.86 18.33 24.14
C CYS A 22 36.34 16.86 24.02
N ASN A 23 36.22 16.22 22.85
CA ASN A 23 36.53 14.80 22.64
C ASN A 23 37.95 14.41 23.07
N ALA A 24 38.92 15.30 22.88
CA ALA A 24 40.32 15.10 23.25
C ALA A 24 40.72 15.85 24.54
N CYS A 25 39.76 16.38 25.30
CA CYS A 25 40.06 17.12 26.51
C CYS A 25 40.45 16.16 27.65
N GLU A 26 41.71 16.24 28.10
CA GLU A 26 42.25 15.45 29.21
C GLU A 26 41.48 15.66 30.52
N LYS A 27 40.96 16.88 30.72
CA LYS A 27 40.18 17.25 31.91
C LYS A 27 38.69 16.92 31.78
N SER A 28 38.25 16.26 30.70
CA SER A 28 36.83 16.02 30.42
C SER A 28 36.09 15.30 31.54
N ALA A 29 36.75 14.40 32.29
CA ALA A 29 36.17 13.70 33.42
C ALA A 29 35.84 14.62 34.62
N THR A 30 36.67 15.63 34.87
CA THR A 30 36.55 16.55 36.03
C THR A 30 36.04 17.94 35.65
N CYS A 31 35.89 18.20 34.35
CA CYS A 31 35.45 19.47 33.79
C CYS A 31 33.99 19.78 34.18
N ARG A 32 33.77 20.99 34.72
CA ARG A 32 32.46 21.54 35.11
C ARG A 32 31.86 22.50 34.08
N TYR A 33 32.57 22.78 32.99
CA TYR A 33 32.04 23.57 31.88
C TYR A 33 31.07 22.74 31.05
N ASP A 34 30.23 23.43 30.26
CA ASP A 34 29.43 22.80 29.23
C ASP A 34 30.33 22.06 28.25
N LYS A 35 29.96 20.81 27.95
CA LYS A 35 30.78 19.91 27.15
C LYS A 35 30.20 19.83 25.74
N TYR A 36 31.05 20.13 24.77
CA TYR A 36 30.72 20.00 23.35
C TYR A 36 31.36 18.71 22.82
N LEU A 37 30.58 17.64 22.74
CA LEU A 37 31.07 16.34 22.24
C LEU A 37 30.60 16.13 20.80
N TYR A 38 31.55 15.90 19.91
CA TYR A 38 31.25 15.49 18.55
C TYR A 38 31.10 13.98 18.45
N ASN A 39 30.00 13.53 17.85
CA ASN A 39 29.79 12.14 17.51
C ASN A 39 29.55 12.03 16.00
N ALA A 40 30.47 11.37 15.29
CA ALA A 40 30.42 11.24 13.84
C ALA A 40 29.13 10.55 13.35
N ASN A 41 28.63 9.56 14.09
CA ASN A 41 27.41 8.85 13.72
C ASN A 41 26.18 9.74 13.89
N CYS A 42 26.10 10.50 14.98
CA CYS A 42 25.01 11.46 15.20
C CYS A 42 25.02 12.55 14.12
N ALA A 43 26.18 13.16 13.84
CA ALA A 43 26.31 14.19 12.81
C ALA A 43 25.93 13.66 11.41
N HIS A 44 26.33 12.42 11.09
CA HIS A 44 25.95 11.80 9.82
C HIS A 44 24.44 11.55 9.74
N HIS A 45 23.81 11.06 10.81
CA HIS A 45 22.36 10.87 10.86
C HIS A 45 21.62 12.20 10.73
N GLU A 46 22.01 13.24 11.45
CA GLU A 46 21.40 14.58 11.35
C GLU A 46 21.52 15.14 9.94
N TYR A 47 22.67 14.98 9.28
CA TYR A 47 22.84 15.36 7.89
C TYR A 47 21.86 14.60 6.97
N LEU A 48 21.76 13.27 7.11
CA LEU A 48 20.87 12.46 6.29
C LEU A 48 19.40 12.82 6.52
N GLU A 49 18.99 13.06 7.76
CA GLU A 49 17.63 13.49 8.10
C GLU A 49 17.32 14.89 7.56
N THR A 50 18.27 15.83 7.65
CA THR A 50 18.14 17.16 7.03
C THR A 50 17.99 17.06 5.51
N LEU A 51 18.79 16.19 4.89
CA LEU A 51 18.76 15.95 3.45
C LEU A 51 17.45 15.32 2.97
N LYS A 52 16.80 14.49 3.79
CA LYS A 52 15.46 13.94 3.52
C LYS A 52 14.37 14.98 3.74
N SER A 53 14.30 15.55 4.94
CA SER A 53 13.25 16.48 5.37
C SER A 53 13.20 17.76 4.53
N SER A 54 14.34 18.27 4.07
CA SER A 54 14.39 19.41 3.13
C SER A 54 13.73 19.13 1.78
N ARG A 55 13.54 17.86 1.41
CA ARG A 55 12.93 17.41 0.16
C ARG A 55 11.57 16.72 0.40
N GLU A 56 11.06 16.78 1.62
CA GLU A 56 9.72 16.29 1.92
C GLU A 56 8.70 17.34 1.46
N GLY A 57 7.66 16.87 0.78
CA GLY A 57 6.57 17.73 0.34
C GLY A 57 6.08 17.40 -1.06
N ILE A 58 5.41 18.37 -1.64
CA ILE A 58 4.88 18.36 -3.00
C ILE A 58 5.69 19.39 -3.79
N ASP A 59 6.29 18.97 -4.89
CA ASP A 59 7.12 19.83 -5.76
C ASP A 59 6.29 20.67 -6.74
N MET A 60 5.03 20.95 -6.38
CA MET A 60 4.05 21.63 -7.25
C MET A 60 3.32 22.71 -6.47
N THR A 61 2.88 23.72 -7.20
CA THR A 61 2.00 24.73 -6.64
C THR A 61 0.63 24.12 -6.33
N LYS A 62 -0.14 24.80 -5.48
CA LYS A 62 -1.50 24.36 -5.13
C LYS A 62 -2.42 24.27 -6.37
N ALA A 63 -2.26 25.18 -7.32
CA ALA A 63 -3.07 25.19 -8.54
C ALA A 63 -2.78 23.97 -9.42
N GLU A 64 -1.49 23.70 -9.68
CA GLU A 64 -1.04 22.52 -10.44
C GLU A 64 -1.50 21.21 -9.80
N LEU A 65 -1.49 21.13 -8.46
CA LEU A 65 -1.99 19.95 -7.76
C LEU A 65 -3.50 19.75 -7.96
N ILE A 66 -4.28 20.84 -7.98
CA ILE A 66 -5.72 20.78 -8.22
C ILE A 66 -6.00 20.35 -9.67
N GLU A 67 -5.30 20.94 -10.64
CA GLU A 67 -5.41 20.56 -12.05
C GLU A 67 -5.09 19.07 -12.27
N LEU A 68 -4.02 18.59 -11.63
CA LEU A 68 -3.66 17.18 -11.64
C LEU A 68 -4.75 16.29 -11.04
N ASP A 69 -5.35 16.71 -9.91
CA ASP A 69 -6.42 15.98 -9.24
C ASP A 69 -7.69 15.91 -10.11
N GLU A 70 -8.09 17.03 -10.69
CA GLU A 70 -9.25 17.12 -11.59
C GLU A 70 -9.09 16.25 -12.84
N LEU A 71 -7.86 16.12 -13.36
CA LEU A 71 -7.56 15.25 -14.49
C LEU A 71 -7.57 13.75 -14.10
N ILE A 72 -6.78 13.38 -13.09
CA ILE A 72 -6.48 11.97 -12.81
C ILE A 72 -7.58 11.29 -11.97
N SER A 73 -8.09 11.97 -10.93
CA SER A 73 -8.97 11.32 -9.96
C SER A 73 -10.29 10.81 -10.54
N PRO A 74 -10.97 11.52 -11.47
CA PRO A 74 -12.17 10.99 -12.13
C PRO A 74 -11.88 9.75 -12.97
N LEU A 75 -10.74 9.67 -13.65
CA LEU A 75 -10.36 8.54 -14.50
C LEU A 75 -10.04 7.30 -13.67
N ILE A 76 -9.34 7.46 -12.54
CA ILE A 76 -9.09 6.36 -11.60
C ILE A 76 -10.41 5.84 -11.02
N LYS A 77 -11.32 6.73 -10.62
CA LYS A 77 -12.63 6.34 -10.08
C LYS A 77 -13.52 5.62 -11.11
N LYS A 78 -13.31 5.85 -12.41
CA LYS A 78 -13.90 5.06 -13.51
C LYS A 78 -13.23 3.69 -13.70
N GLY A 79 -12.18 3.39 -12.95
CA GLY A 79 -11.45 2.13 -12.98
C GLY A 79 -10.32 2.06 -14.01
N GLN A 80 -9.89 3.19 -14.60
CA GLN A 80 -8.75 3.18 -15.52
C GLN A 80 -7.42 2.98 -14.75
N PRO A 81 -6.51 2.13 -15.24
CA PRO A 81 -5.20 1.97 -14.62
C PRO A 81 -4.32 3.20 -14.88
N ILE A 82 -3.51 3.59 -13.89
CA ILE A 82 -2.66 4.79 -13.96
C ILE A 82 -1.72 4.77 -15.16
N ALA A 83 -1.16 3.60 -15.51
CA ALA A 83 -0.30 3.47 -16.69
C ALA A 83 -1.01 3.88 -17.99
N HIS A 84 -2.31 3.57 -18.12
CA HIS A 84 -3.10 3.96 -19.29
C HIS A 84 -3.43 5.45 -19.29
N ILE A 85 -3.77 6.00 -18.12
CA ILE A 85 -4.00 7.45 -17.96
C ILE A 85 -2.73 8.22 -18.34
N TYR A 86 -1.57 7.74 -17.86
CA TYR A 86 -0.28 8.36 -18.11
C TYR A 86 0.12 8.32 -19.58
N GLU A 87 -0.16 7.24 -20.31
CA GLU A 87 0.16 7.15 -21.73
C GLU A 87 -0.68 8.12 -22.58
N ASN A 88 -1.96 8.29 -22.23
CA ASN A 88 -2.87 9.17 -22.99
C ASN A 88 -2.71 10.66 -22.63
N HIS A 89 -2.40 10.97 -21.37
CA HIS A 89 -2.31 12.34 -20.85
C HIS A 89 -0.88 12.73 -20.45
N LYS A 90 0.12 12.15 -21.12
CA LYS A 90 1.53 12.34 -20.78
C LYS A 90 1.98 13.80 -20.84
N GLU A 91 1.42 14.57 -21.77
CA GLU A 91 1.75 15.99 -21.96
C GLU A 91 1.10 16.90 -20.91
N GLU A 92 -0.05 16.48 -20.36
CA GLU A 92 -0.81 17.24 -19.35
C GLU A 92 -0.34 16.97 -17.92
N ILE A 93 0.26 15.80 -17.67
CA ILE A 93 0.73 15.40 -16.34
C ILE A 93 2.17 15.92 -16.14
N PRO A 94 2.40 16.89 -15.22
CA PRO A 94 3.71 17.51 -15.05
C PRO A 94 4.72 16.65 -14.29
N CYS A 95 4.30 15.50 -13.75
CA CYS A 95 5.13 14.69 -12.86
C CYS A 95 5.26 13.24 -13.36
N SER A 96 6.21 12.50 -12.79
CA SER A 96 6.42 11.09 -13.17
C SER A 96 5.26 10.20 -12.71
N MET A 97 5.06 9.07 -13.38
CA MET A 97 4.08 8.06 -12.95
C MET A 97 4.30 7.62 -11.50
N ARG A 98 5.56 7.50 -11.05
CA ARG A 98 5.89 7.18 -9.66
C ARG A 98 5.37 8.24 -8.69
N THR A 99 5.51 9.51 -9.03
CA THR A 99 5.02 10.64 -8.23
C THR A 99 3.50 10.59 -8.09
N VAL A 100 2.78 10.25 -9.17
CA VAL A 100 1.32 10.04 -9.12
C VAL A 100 0.94 8.95 -8.13
N TYR A 101 1.62 7.80 -8.15
CA TYR A 101 1.39 6.74 -7.15
C TYR A 101 1.67 7.24 -5.72
N GLU A 102 2.79 7.93 -5.50
CA GLU A 102 3.17 8.47 -4.18
C GLU A 102 2.14 9.50 -3.67
N TYR A 103 1.58 10.34 -4.53
CA TYR A 103 0.56 11.32 -4.16
C TYR A 103 -0.78 10.67 -3.80
N ILE A 104 -1.18 9.62 -4.50
CA ILE A 104 -2.39 8.85 -4.16
C ILE A 104 -2.20 8.14 -2.82
N ASP A 105 -1.03 7.53 -2.59
CA ASP A 105 -0.73 6.80 -1.35
C ASP A 105 -0.69 7.73 -0.14
N LYS A 106 -0.10 8.93 -0.30
CA LYS A 106 -0.11 10.02 0.69
C LYS A 106 -1.47 10.74 0.82
N CYS A 107 -2.48 10.35 0.05
CA CYS A 107 -3.81 10.96 0.04
C CYS A 107 -3.81 12.46 -0.30
N TYR A 108 -2.92 12.91 -1.18
CA TYR A 108 -2.90 14.28 -1.70
C TYR A 108 -3.93 14.52 -2.81
N LEU A 109 -4.37 13.45 -3.47
CA LEU A 109 -5.41 13.48 -4.50
C LEU A 109 -6.75 12.97 -3.93
N SER A 110 -7.84 13.30 -4.63
CA SER A 110 -9.20 12.86 -4.30
C SER A 110 -9.42 11.36 -4.57
N ALA A 111 -8.71 10.77 -5.53
CA ALA A 111 -8.65 9.33 -5.72
C ALA A 111 -7.76 8.67 -4.67
N ARG A 112 -8.17 7.50 -4.19
CA ARG A 112 -7.45 6.74 -3.17
C ARG A 112 -7.03 5.36 -3.69
N ASN A 113 -6.20 4.68 -2.91
CA ASN A 113 -5.79 3.31 -3.23
C ASN A 113 -6.98 2.38 -3.45
N ILE A 114 -8.10 2.59 -2.74
CA ILE A 114 -9.33 1.82 -2.91
C ILE A 114 -10.05 2.05 -4.24
N ASP A 115 -9.67 3.06 -5.03
CA ASP A 115 -10.28 3.35 -6.33
C ASP A 115 -9.49 2.71 -7.48
N MET A 116 -8.23 2.34 -7.23
CA MET A 116 -7.37 1.72 -8.23
C MET A 116 -7.82 0.30 -8.63
N HIS A 117 -7.65 -0.04 -9.90
CA HIS A 117 -8.11 -1.28 -10.53
C HIS A 117 -7.51 -2.57 -9.93
N ARG A 118 -6.29 -2.55 -9.38
CA ARG A 118 -5.58 -3.76 -8.90
C ARG A 118 -5.00 -3.63 -7.49
N THR A 119 -5.64 -2.85 -6.63
CA THR A 119 -5.19 -2.76 -5.24
C THR A 119 -5.67 -3.93 -4.40
N VAL A 120 -4.83 -4.29 -3.43
CA VAL A 120 -5.19 -5.29 -2.41
C VAL A 120 -6.38 -4.73 -1.63
N ARG A 121 -7.48 -5.47 -1.66
CA ARG A 121 -8.68 -5.16 -0.90
C ARG A 121 -8.91 -6.25 0.11
N TYR A 122 -9.35 -5.87 1.31
CA TYR A 122 -9.90 -6.85 2.24
C TYR A 122 -11.17 -7.45 1.61
N LYS A 123 -11.09 -8.74 1.27
CA LYS A 123 -12.27 -9.48 0.83
C LYS A 123 -13.29 -9.48 1.96
N LYS A 124 -14.53 -9.10 1.68
CA LYS A 124 -15.63 -9.25 2.64
C LYS A 124 -15.66 -10.71 3.10
N ARG A 125 -15.60 -10.94 4.42
CA ARG A 125 -15.71 -12.31 4.96
C ARG A 125 -17.07 -12.87 4.59
N THR A 126 -17.10 -13.89 3.75
CA THR A 126 -18.29 -14.69 3.50
C THR A 126 -18.58 -15.52 4.74
N LYS A 127 -19.79 -15.38 5.30
CA LYS A 127 -20.26 -16.33 6.31
C LYS A 127 -20.43 -17.68 5.63
N HIS A 128 -19.98 -18.75 6.27
CA HIS A 128 -20.30 -20.09 5.82
C HIS A 128 -21.80 -20.30 6.05
N GLU A 129 -22.57 -20.36 4.98
CA GLU A 129 -23.95 -20.83 5.04
C GLU A 129 -23.92 -22.35 5.05
N GLU A 130 -24.49 -22.98 6.08
CA GLU A 130 -24.66 -24.43 6.07
C GLU A 130 -25.56 -24.79 4.89
N THR A 131 -25.03 -25.57 3.95
CA THR A 131 -25.86 -26.08 2.86
C THR A 131 -26.96 -26.96 3.45
N PRO A 132 -28.23 -26.75 3.07
CA PRO A 132 -29.32 -27.53 3.62
C PRO A 132 -29.08 -28.99 3.30
N LYS A 133 -29.08 -29.85 4.33
CA LYS A 133 -28.96 -31.31 4.18
C LYS A 133 -30.10 -31.79 3.28
N VAL A 134 -29.79 -32.11 2.02
CA VAL A 134 -30.78 -32.64 1.08
C VAL A 134 -31.18 -34.03 1.57
N SER A 135 -32.43 -34.17 2.01
CA SER A 135 -32.93 -35.46 2.51
C SER A 135 -32.83 -36.54 1.41
N PRO A 136 -32.39 -37.77 1.71
CA PRO A 136 -32.34 -38.86 0.74
C PRO A 136 -33.67 -39.17 0.05
N ARG A 137 -34.80 -38.80 0.68
CA ARG A 137 -36.15 -38.95 0.12
C ARG A 137 -36.36 -38.17 -1.18
N LYS A 138 -35.66 -37.04 -1.39
CA LYS A 138 -35.75 -36.27 -2.65
C LYS A 138 -35.14 -37.00 -3.86
N LYS A 139 -34.41 -38.10 -3.64
CA LYS A 139 -33.84 -38.94 -4.70
C LYS A 139 -34.75 -40.11 -5.09
N ILE A 140 -35.88 -40.30 -4.41
CA ILE A 140 -36.86 -41.34 -4.75
C ILE A 140 -37.48 -40.99 -6.11
N GLY A 141 -37.48 -41.92 -7.07
CA GLY A 141 -37.93 -41.69 -8.45
C GLY A 141 -36.85 -41.13 -9.38
N HIS A 142 -35.67 -40.79 -8.84
CA HIS A 142 -34.52 -40.28 -9.58
C HIS A 142 -33.28 -41.16 -9.39
N ARG A 143 -33.45 -42.41 -8.95
CA ARG A 143 -32.34 -43.36 -8.84
C ARG A 143 -32.02 -43.95 -10.20
N HIS A 144 -30.81 -44.47 -10.34
CA HIS A 144 -30.41 -45.19 -11.55
C HIS A 144 -31.37 -46.35 -11.88
N ASN A 145 -31.84 -47.08 -10.88
CA ASN A 145 -32.83 -48.14 -11.08
C ASN A 145 -34.17 -47.62 -11.61
N ASP A 146 -34.58 -46.40 -11.22
CA ASP A 146 -35.80 -45.77 -11.72
C ASP A 146 -35.61 -45.34 -13.18
N PHE A 147 -34.41 -44.90 -13.55
CA PHE A 147 -34.03 -44.61 -14.94
C PHE A 147 -34.02 -45.85 -15.82
N LEU A 148 -33.48 -46.98 -15.35
CA LEU A 148 -33.48 -48.24 -16.10
C LEU A 148 -34.91 -48.73 -16.38
N LYS A 149 -35.78 -48.73 -15.36
CA LYS A 149 -37.21 -49.06 -15.53
C LYS A 149 -37.90 -48.13 -16.52
N TYR A 150 -37.62 -46.84 -16.44
CA TYR A 150 -38.21 -45.86 -17.35
C TYR A 150 -37.82 -46.08 -18.82
N ILE A 151 -36.59 -46.53 -19.09
CA ILE A 151 -36.13 -46.90 -20.44
C ILE A 151 -36.82 -48.18 -20.94
N GLU A 152 -36.98 -49.18 -20.07
CA GLU A 152 -37.70 -50.42 -20.40
C GLU A 152 -39.15 -50.13 -20.79
N ASP A 153 -39.82 -49.23 -20.07
CA ASP A 153 -41.21 -48.83 -20.33
C ASP A 153 -41.36 -47.97 -21.60
N HIS A 154 -40.29 -47.32 -22.08
CA HIS A 154 -40.33 -46.39 -23.22
C HIS A 154 -39.19 -46.67 -24.24
N PRO A 155 -39.29 -47.74 -25.04
CA PRO A 155 -38.22 -48.23 -25.93
C PRO A 155 -37.90 -47.37 -27.17
N GLY A 156 -38.30 -46.09 -27.19
CA GLY A 156 -38.03 -45.14 -28.28
C GLY A 156 -37.40 -43.81 -27.82
N ILE A 157 -37.09 -43.68 -26.53
CA ILE A 157 -36.54 -42.43 -25.99
C ILE A 157 -35.06 -42.30 -26.35
N ARG A 158 -34.71 -41.15 -26.93
CA ARG A 158 -33.32 -40.80 -27.22
C ARG A 158 -32.60 -40.43 -25.92
N ILE A 159 -31.70 -41.29 -25.47
CA ILE A 159 -30.83 -41.03 -24.32
C ILE A 159 -29.66 -40.18 -24.79
N VAL A 160 -29.39 -39.08 -24.09
CA VAL A 160 -28.20 -38.24 -24.32
C VAL A 160 -27.30 -38.37 -23.10
N GLN A 161 -26.09 -38.88 -23.31
CA GLN A 161 -25.06 -38.96 -22.29
C GLN A 161 -24.08 -37.80 -22.50
N MET A 162 -23.75 -37.08 -21.44
CA MET A 162 -22.63 -36.14 -21.46
C MET A 162 -21.36 -36.90 -21.07
N ASP A 163 -20.32 -36.82 -21.90
CA ASP A 163 -18.98 -37.27 -21.53
C ASP A 163 -18.41 -36.32 -20.48
N THR A 164 -18.09 -36.85 -19.29
CA THR A 164 -17.36 -36.11 -18.26
C THR A 164 -15.89 -36.49 -18.29
N VAL A 165 -15.01 -35.50 -18.47
CA VAL A 165 -13.56 -35.69 -18.37
C VAL A 165 -13.16 -35.61 -16.89
N GLU A 166 -12.55 -36.67 -16.35
CA GLU A 166 -11.97 -36.62 -15.00
C GLU A 166 -10.65 -35.83 -15.05
N GLY A 167 -10.63 -34.66 -14.39
CA GLY A 167 -9.42 -33.86 -14.23
C GLY A 167 -8.47 -34.40 -13.16
N VAL A 168 -7.27 -33.85 -13.10
CA VAL A 168 -6.27 -34.18 -12.07
C VAL A 168 -6.84 -33.88 -10.68
N LYS A 169 -6.86 -34.89 -9.81
CA LYS A 169 -7.36 -34.76 -8.42
C LYS A 169 -6.56 -33.68 -7.67
N GLY A 170 -7.25 -32.63 -7.23
CA GLY A 170 -6.65 -31.46 -6.55
C GLY A 170 -6.17 -30.33 -7.47
N GLY A 171 -6.34 -30.45 -8.78
CA GLY A 171 -6.01 -29.39 -9.75
C GLY A 171 -7.08 -28.30 -9.88
N LYS A 172 -6.74 -27.22 -10.58
CA LYS A 172 -7.72 -26.17 -10.96
C LYS A 172 -8.69 -26.74 -11.99
N LEU A 173 -9.98 -26.75 -11.65
CA LEU A 173 -11.05 -27.22 -12.53
C LEU A 173 -11.64 -26.02 -13.29
N LEU A 174 -11.73 -26.12 -14.62
CA LEU A 174 -12.57 -25.23 -15.43
C LEU A 174 -13.94 -25.92 -15.57
N GLN A 175 -14.97 -25.37 -14.93
CA GLN A 175 -16.35 -25.67 -15.31
C GLN A 175 -16.70 -24.74 -16.47
N THR A 176 -16.81 -25.30 -17.67
CA THR A 176 -17.45 -24.65 -18.82
C THR A 176 -18.96 -24.77 -18.71
#